data_AF-A0A9D1HTP2-F1
#
_entry.id   AF-A0A9D1HTP2-F1
#
_cell.length_a   1.000
_cell.length_b   1.000
_cell.length_c   1.000
_cell.angle_alpha   90.00
_cell.angle_beta   90.00
_cell.angle_gamma   90.00
#
_symmetry.space_group_name_H-M   'P 1'
#
loop_
_entity.id
_entity.type
_entity.pdbx_description
1 polymer ?
#
loop_
_entity_poly.entity_id
_entity_poly.type
_entity_poly.pdbx_seq_one_letter_code
_entity_poly.pdbx_strand_id
1 'polypeptide(L)'
;MKIDRAETLRYLGFRGQELSEADERNLARAEEICLSAISPKSVVKKYGFDCKTMSVEGTNVVFRGNAVRRHLVGCDAVYLVAATLGLNFDRTAARLMREEPAVGVMADAAAVSAIESYLDDLTAEIAEREQGRITRRFSCGYADFPLEQQTDFVRLLDMNKRLGVYLGADFLMTPQKTVTAVIGVRAEAENGL
;
A
#
# COMPACT_ATOMS: atom_id res chain seq x y z
N MET A 1 0.27 -6.81 -12.05
CA MET A 1 1.43 -6.12 -11.47
C MET A 1 2.52 -5.88 -12.52
N LYS A 2 2.81 -4.62 -12.77
CA LYS A 2 3.88 -4.14 -13.66
C LYS A 2 4.62 -3.01 -12.94
N ILE A 3 5.93 -2.91 -13.11
CA ILE A 3 6.66 -1.72 -12.67
C ILE A 3 6.44 -0.62 -13.70
N ASP A 4 5.82 0.48 -13.26
CA ASP A 4 5.68 1.66 -14.09
C ASP A 4 6.96 2.48 -13.98
N ARG A 5 7.69 2.52 -15.09
CA ARG A 5 8.98 3.21 -15.19
C ARG A 5 8.84 4.72 -14.99
N ALA A 6 7.75 5.34 -15.44
CA ALA A 6 7.52 6.76 -15.24
C ALA A 6 7.28 7.08 -13.76
N GLU A 7 6.51 6.24 -13.07
CA GLU A 7 6.28 6.31 -11.63
C GLU A 7 7.57 6.08 -10.84
N THR A 8 8.38 5.10 -11.25
CA THR A 8 9.71 4.82 -10.69
C THR A 8 10.61 6.05 -10.79
N LEU A 9 10.69 6.66 -11.98
CA LEU A 9 11.45 7.89 -12.21
C LEU A 9 10.93 9.06 -11.38
N ARG A 10 9.61 9.18 -11.21
CA ARG A 10 8.99 10.19 -10.34
C ARG A 10 9.44 10.02 -8.89
N TYR A 11 9.51 8.80 -8.36
CA TYR A 11 10.04 8.54 -7.02
C TYR A 11 11.54 8.82 -6.89
N LEU A 12 12.29 8.64 -7.97
CA LEU A 12 13.71 9.05 -8.05
C LEU A 12 13.89 10.57 -8.17
N GLY A 13 12.81 11.35 -8.23
CA GLY A 13 12.86 12.81 -8.33
C GLY A 13 13.08 13.35 -9.74
N PHE A 14 13.00 12.50 -10.77
CA PHE A 14 13.07 12.94 -12.16
C PHE A 14 11.79 13.71 -12.54
N ARG A 15 11.99 14.80 -13.27
CA ARG A 15 11.00 15.74 -13.79
C ARG A 15 11.22 15.98 -15.28
N GLY A 16 11.44 14.91 -16.03
CA GLY A 16 11.63 14.95 -17.48
C GLY A 16 13.07 15.24 -17.95
N GLN A 17 14.08 15.08 -17.09
CA GLN A 17 15.47 15.08 -17.53
C GLN A 17 15.77 13.83 -18.36
N GLU A 18 16.64 13.97 -19.36
CA GLU A 18 17.20 12.82 -20.07
C GLU A 18 18.08 11.99 -19.12
N LEU A 19 17.94 10.67 -19.21
CA LEU A 19 18.79 9.73 -18.50
C LEU A 19 20.07 9.52 -19.30
N SER A 20 21.21 9.40 -18.63
CA SER A 20 22.40 8.88 -19.28
C SER A 20 22.17 7.42 -19.68
N GLU A 21 22.84 6.92 -20.72
CA GLU A 21 22.73 5.50 -21.08
C GLU A 21 23.11 4.56 -19.92
N ALA A 22 24.03 5.00 -19.04
CA ALA A 22 24.42 4.25 -17.86
C ALA A 22 23.27 4.16 -16.85
N ASP A 23 22.55 5.27 -16.62
CA ASP A 23 21.39 5.29 -15.74
C ASP A 23 20.22 4.51 -16.31
N GLU A 24 20.01 4.54 -17.63
CA GLU A 24 18.99 3.73 -18.27
C GLU A 24 19.23 2.23 -18.09
N ARG A 25 20.49 1.79 -18.24
CA ARG A 25 20.91 0.40 -18.01
C ARG A 25 20.77 0.02 -16.53
N ASN A 26 21.20 0.89 -15.62
CA ASN A 26 21.08 0.66 -14.17
C ASN A 26 19.61 0.56 -13.74
N LEU A 27 18.75 1.42 -14.28
CA LEU A 27 17.32 1.41 -14.00
C LEU A 27 16.67 0.12 -14.50
N ALA A 28 16.94 -0.29 -15.75
CA ALA A 28 16.41 -1.55 -16.28
C ALA A 28 16.86 -2.76 -15.44
N ARG A 29 18.15 -2.79 -15.04
CA ARG A 29 18.68 -3.83 -14.16
C ARG A 29 18.03 -3.80 -12.77
N ALA A 30 17.79 -2.61 -12.21
CA ALA A 30 17.14 -2.44 -10.92
C ALA A 30 15.68 -2.94 -10.94
N GLU A 31 14.94 -2.66 -12.01
CA GLU A 31 13.58 -3.15 -12.24
C GLU A 31 13.56 -4.69 -12.29
N GLU A 32 14.49 -5.31 -13.03
CA GLU A 32 14.63 -6.77 -13.12
C GLU A 32 14.98 -7.41 -11.77
N ILE A 33 15.95 -6.84 -11.04
CA ILE A 33 16.32 -7.32 -9.71
C ILE A 33 15.12 -7.21 -8.75
N CYS A 34 14.38 -6.10 -8.79
CA CYS A 34 13.18 -5.92 -8.00
C CYS A 34 12.16 -7.04 -8.29
N LEU A 35 11.77 -7.22 -9.56
CA LEU A 35 10.79 -8.25 -9.95
C LEU A 35 11.23 -9.67 -9.53
N SER A 36 12.53 -9.95 -9.58
CA SER A 36 13.08 -11.26 -9.21
C SER A 36 13.12 -11.49 -7.69
N ALA A 37 13.18 -10.41 -6.89
CA ALA A 37 13.34 -10.47 -5.44
C ALA A 37 12.00 -10.40 -4.67
N ILE A 38 10.93 -9.92 -5.30
CA ILE A 38 9.63 -9.75 -4.65
C ILE A 38 8.81 -11.05 -4.66
N SER A 39 8.01 -11.23 -3.61
CA SER A 39 7.00 -12.29 -3.50
C SER A 39 5.69 -11.65 -2.99
N PRO A 40 4.91 -11.02 -3.89
CA PRO A 40 3.73 -10.26 -3.50
C PRO A 40 2.69 -11.14 -2.81
N LYS A 41 2.14 -10.65 -1.69
CA LYS A 41 1.01 -11.27 -0.98
C LYS A 41 0.07 -10.19 -0.49
N SER A 42 -1.22 -10.51 -0.45
CA SER A 42 -2.23 -9.62 0.10
C SER A 42 -3.28 -10.36 0.92
N VAL A 43 -3.97 -9.59 1.75
CA VAL A 43 -5.20 -10.00 2.41
C VAL A 43 -6.17 -8.82 2.39
N VAL A 44 -7.41 -9.12 2.02
CA VAL A 44 -8.50 -8.15 1.90
C VAL A 44 -9.69 -8.69 2.67
N LYS A 45 -10.30 -7.87 3.52
CA LYS A 45 -11.50 -8.27 4.28
C LYS A 45 -12.49 -7.12 4.39
N LYS A 46 -13.76 -7.40 4.04
CA LYS A 46 -14.88 -6.48 4.19
C LYS A 46 -15.46 -6.56 5.61
N TYR A 47 -15.87 -5.42 6.14
CA TYR A 47 -16.60 -5.26 7.38
C TYR A 47 -17.76 -4.29 7.17
N GLY A 48 -18.85 -4.45 7.92
CA GLY A 48 -19.82 -3.36 8.11
C GLY A 48 -19.15 -2.18 8.83
N PHE A 49 -19.66 -0.98 8.63
CA PHE A 49 -19.04 0.24 9.15
C PHE A 49 -20.08 1.32 9.46
N ASP A 50 -20.01 1.87 10.66
CA ASP A 50 -20.80 3.05 11.02
C ASP A 50 -19.92 4.31 10.92
N CYS A 51 -20.14 5.11 9.87
CA CYS A 51 -19.39 6.34 9.65
C CYS A 51 -19.66 7.46 10.67
N LYS A 52 -20.74 7.39 11.45
CA LYS A 52 -21.01 8.38 12.52
C LYS A 52 -20.10 8.11 13.71
N THR A 53 -20.04 6.85 14.14
CA THR A 53 -19.19 6.44 15.27
C THR A 53 -17.76 6.11 14.84
N MET A 54 -17.51 5.96 13.54
CA MET A 54 -16.26 5.45 12.95
C MET A 54 -15.93 4.01 13.37
N SER A 55 -16.94 3.22 13.71
CA SER A 55 -16.76 1.86 14.23
C SER A 55 -16.79 0.81 13.13
N VAL A 56 -15.90 -0.19 13.24
CA VAL A 56 -15.86 -1.36 12.36
C VAL A 56 -16.70 -2.47 12.98
N GLU A 57 -17.81 -2.84 12.34
CA GLU A 57 -18.79 -3.76 12.88
C GLU A 57 -18.21 -5.16 13.14
N GLY A 58 -18.68 -5.79 14.23
CA GLY A 58 -18.17 -7.09 14.67
C GLY A 58 -16.76 -7.02 15.29
N THR A 59 -16.25 -5.83 15.57
CA THR A 59 -14.95 -5.60 16.21
C THR A 59 -15.04 -4.54 17.29
N ASN A 60 -13.94 -4.32 18.01
CA ASN A 60 -13.77 -3.23 18.97
C ASN A 60 -13.00 -2.02 18.38
N VAL A 61 -12.84 -1.97 17.05
CA VAL A 61 -12.03 -0.95 16.37
C VAL A 61 -12.88 0.28 16.05
N VAL A 62 -12.34 1.45 16.41
CA VAL A 62 -12.88 2.76 16.04
C VAL A 62 -11.76 3.55 15.37
N PHE A 63 -11.97 4.00 14.13
CA PHE A 63 -10.99 4.82 13.43
C PHE A 63 -10.95 6.24 14.00
N ARG A 64 -9.73 6.75 14.21
CA ARG A 64 -9.45 8.07 14.76
C ARG A 64 -8.82 8.95 13.69
N GLY A 65 -9.05 10.26 13.79
CA GLY A 65 -8.61 11.26 12.81
C GLY A 65 -9.78 11.86 12.04
N ASN A 66 -9.72 13.17 11.81
CA ASN A 66 -10.74 13.92 11.09
C ASN A 66 -10.62 13.75 9.58
N ALA A 67 -9.43 13.50 9.03
CA ALA A 67 -9.24 13.26 7.62
C ALA A 67 -9.88 11.93 7.19
N VAL A 68 -9.60 10.83 7.90
CA VAL A 68 -10.22 9.52 7.62
C VAL A 68 -11.73 9.56 7.86
N ARG A 69 -12.21 10.32 8.88
CA ARG A 69 -13.65 10.55 9.08
C ARG A 69 -14.30 11.21 7.87
N ARG A 70 -13.73 12.30 7.37
CA ARG A 70 -14.24 12.99 6.16
C ARG A 70 -14.18 12.09 4.93
N HIS A 71 -13.12 11.30 4.81
CA HIS A 71 -12.92 10.36 3.71
C HIS A 71 -13.98 9.26 3.66
N LEU A 72 -14.46 8.80 4.82
CA LEU A 72 -15.43 7.70 4.95
C LEU A 72 -16.88 8.16 5.18
N VAL A 73 -17.19 9.44 4.94
CA VAL A 73 -18.57 9.94 5.04
C VAL A 73 -19.47 9.23 4.03
N GLY A 74 -20.63 8.75 4.50
CA GLY A 74 -21.61 8.06 3.66
C GLY A 74 -21.25 6.60 3.35
N CYS A 75 -20.17 6.08 3.94
CA CYS A 75 -19.83 4.66 3.86
C CYS A 75 -20.55 3.86 4.94
N ASP A 76 -21.07 2.69 4.57
CA ASP A 76 -21.74 1.72 5.44
C ASP A 76 -20.95 0.40 5.56
N ALA A 77 -19.87 0.27 4.78
CA ALA A 77 -18.91 -0.80 4.89
C ALA A 77 -17.51 -0.31 4.57
N VAL A 78 -16.50 -1.06 5.01
CA VAL A 78 -15.10 -0.82 4.69
C VAL A 78 -14.40 -2.13 4.32
N TYR A 79 -13.47 -2.03 3.38
CA TYR A 79 -12.45 -3.02 3.16
C TYR A 79 -11.18 -2.61 3.91
N LEU A 80 -10.62 -3.54 4.68
CA LEU A 80 -9.25 -3.45 5.16
C LEU A 80 -8.37 -4.26 4.23
N VAL A 81 -7.32 -3.61 3.73
CA VAL A 81 -6.37 -4.16 2.78
C VAL A 81 -4.99 -4.16 3.44
N ALA A 82 -4.26 -5.24 3.27
CA ALA A 82 -2.82 -5.29 3.51
C ALA A 82 -2.14 -6.00 2.34
N ALA A 83 -1.04 -5.44 1.85
CA ALA A 83 -0.22 -6.03 0.80
C ALA A 83 1.26 -5.84 1.11
N THR A 84 2.09 -6.82 0.77
CA THR A 84 3.54 -6.78 0.96
C THR A 84 4.26 -7.35 -0.25
N LEU A 85 5.47 -6.85 -0.54
CA LEU A 85 6.38 -7.45 -1.52
C LEU A 85 7.29 -8.54 -0.94
N GLY A 86 7.22 -8.79 0.38
CA GLY A 86 7.95 -9.86 1.04
C GLY A 86 9.37 -9.50 1.46
N LEU A 87 9.91 -10.27 2.41
CA LEU A 87 11.18 -9.97 3.10
C LEU A 87 12.42 -10.10 2.20
N ASN A 88 12.33 -10.88 1.11
CA ASN A 88 13.45 -11.10 0.20
C ASN A 88 13.86 -9.81 -0.52
N PHE A 89 12.90 -8.92 -0.81
CA PHE A 89 13.20 -7.63 -1.40
C PHE A 89 14.00 -6.75 -0.42
N ASP A 90 13.59 -6.64 0.84
CA ASP A 90 14.32 -5.85 1.85
C ASP A 90 15.79 -6.28 1.96
N ARG A 91 16.06 -7.60 1.94
CA ARG A 91 17.43 -8.14 1.96
C ARG A 91 18.22 -7.75 0.71
N THR A 92 17.57 -7.82 -0.46
CA THR A 92 18.17 -7.44 -1.74
C THR A 92 18.47 -5.95 -1.78
N ALA A 93 17.52 -5.10 -1.38
CA ALA A 93 17.67 -3.66 -1.31
C ALA A 93 18.81 -3.27 -0.34
N ALA A 94 18.86 -3.85 0.86
CA ALA A 94 19.93 -3.58 1.82
C ALA A 94 21.32 -3.97 1.29
N ARG A 95 21.42 -5.07 0.53
CA ARG A 95 22.67 -5.47 -0.13
C ARG A 95 23.08 -4.47 -1.22
N LEU A 96 22.15 -4.12 -2.11
CA LEU A 96 22.41 -3.16 -3.20
C LEU A 96 22.77 -1.78 -2.67
N MET A 97 22.10 -1.29 -1.62
CA MET A 97 22.43 0.01 -1.01
C MET A 97 23.86 0.07 -0.48
N ARG A 98 24.47 -1.06 -0.14
CA ARG A 98 25.86 -1.15 0.33
C ARG A 98 26.86 -1.35 -0.81
N GLU A 99 26.53 -2.19 -1.79
CA GLU A 99 27.44 -2.62 -2.86
C GLU A 99 27.37 -1.71 -4.09
N GLU A 100 26.17 -1.30 -4.47
CA GLU A 100 25.87 -0.54 -5.69
C GLU A 100 24.77 0.50 -5.42
N PRO A 101 25.05 1.59 -4.67
CA PRO A 101 24.00 2.46 -4.12
C PRO A 101 23.05 3.05 -5.16
N ALA A 102 23.55 3.40 -6.35
CA ALA A 102 22.72 3.90 -7.45
C ALA A 102 21.64 2.89 -7.87
N VAL A 103 22.04 1.62 -8.07
CA VAL A 103 21.12 0.52 -8.39
C VAL A 103 20.21 0.22 -7.20
N GLY A 104 20.72 0.32 -5.97
CA GLY A 104 19.93 0.13 -4.75
C GLY A 104 18.77 1.12 -4.63
N VAL A 105 19.03 2.42 -4.85
CA VAL A 105 17.99 3.45 -4.82
C VAL A 105 16.99 3.26 -5.97
N MET A 106 17.46 2.92 -7.17
CA MET A 106 16.59 2.60 -8.31
C MET A 106 15.71 1.39 -8.04
N ALA A 107 16.24 0.33 -7.42
CA ALA A 107 15.49 -0.87 -7.09
C ALA A 107 14.45 -0.61 -6.00
N ASP A 108 14.80 0.21 -5.00
CA ASP A 108 13.86 0.64 -3.97
C ASP A 108 12.68 1.44 -4.55
N ALA A 109 12.96 2.40 -5.45
CA ALA A 109 11.95 3.15 -6.16
C ALA A 109 11.07 2.24 -7.04
N ALA A 110 11.68 1.28 -7.74
CA ALA A 110 10.97 0.29 -8.56
C ALA A 110 10.02 -0.57 -7.70
N ALA A 111 10.42 -0.91 -6.47
CA ALA A 111 9.56 -1.62 -5.54
C ALA A 111 8.39 -0.77 -5.02
N VAL A 112 8.56 0.55 -4.86
CA VAL A 112 7.42 1.43 -4.54
C VAL A 112 6.40 1.42 -5.70
N SER A 113 6.87 1.51 -6.95
CA SER A 113 5.99 1.38 -8.11
C SER A 113 5.31 0.01 -8.18
N ALA A 114 6.05 -1.07 -7.88
CA ALA A 114 5.51 -2.44 -7.89
C ALA A 114 4.38 -2.64 -6.86
N ILE A 115 4.55 -2.16 -5.61
CA ILE A 115 3.52 -2.32 -4.58
C ILE A 115 2.29 -1.48 -4.89
N GLU A 116 2.44 -0.27 -5.44
CA GLU A 116 1.30 0.55 -5.88
C GLU A 116 0.55 -0.11 -7.03
N SER A 117 1.24 -0.63 -8.05
CA SER A 117 0.59 -1.39 -9.13
C SER A 117 -0.16 -2.61 -8.60
N TYR A 118 0.40 -3.32 -7.62
CA TYR A 118 -0.27 -4.46 -7.01
C TYR A 118 -1.52 -4.06 -6.21
N LEU A 119 -1.48 -2.93 -5.51
CA LEU A 119 -2.64 -2.37 -4.82
C LEU A 119 -3.70 -1.85 -5.78
N ASP A 120 -3.31 -1.29 -6.92
CA ASP A 120 -4.23 -0.83 -7.96
C ASP A 120 -5.01 -2.00 -8.55
N ASP A 121 -4.35 -3.12 -8.85
CA ASP A 121 -5.01 -4.36 -9.28
C ASP A 121 -6.04 -4.81 -8.23
N LEU A 122 -5.66 -4.88 -6.94
CA LEU A 122 -6.57 -5.24 -5.85
C LEU A 122 -7.73 -4.26 -5.69
N THR A 123 -7.47 -2.97 -5.86
CA THR A 123 -8.49 -1.93 -5.73
C THR A 123 -9.49 -1.99 -6.88
N ALA A 124 -9.03 -2.31 -8.10
CA ALA A 124 -9.89 -2.51 -9.26
C ALA A 124 -10.83 -3.72 -9.07
N GLU A 125 -10.32 -4.83 -8.52
CA GLU A 125 -11.17 -6.00 -8.19
C GLU A 125 -12.25 -5.65 -7.14
N ILE A 126 -11.90 -4.87 -6.12
CA ILE A 126 -12.86 -4.41 -5.11
C ILE A 126 -13.87 -3.44 -5.76
N ALA A 127 -13.41 -2.54 -6.63
CA ALA A 127 -14.27 -1.58 -7.33
C ALA A 127 -15.29 -2.32 -8.21
N GLU A 128 -14.87 -3.32 -8.97
CA GLU A 128 -15.76 -4.14 -9.80
C GLU A 128 -16.83 -4.83 -8.95
N ARG A 129 -16.42 -5.46 -7.83
CA ARG A 129 -17.34 -6.13 -6.90
C ARG A 129 -18.36 -5.19 -6.28
N GLU A 130 -17.96 -3.95 -5.97
CA GLU A 130 -18.82 -2.94 -5.36
C GLU A 130 -19.45 -1.99 -6.40
N GLN A 131 -19.32 -2.27 -7.70
CA GLN A 131 -19.87 -1.47 -8.80
C GLN A 131 -19.40 0.00 -8.77
N GLY A 132 -18.12 0.20 -8.48
CA GLY A 132 -17.47 1.52 -8.44
C GLY A 132 -17.76 2.36 -7.21
N ARG A 133 -18.59 1.88 -6.26
CA ARG A 133 -19.01 2.63 -5.06
C ARG A 133 -17.95 2.68 -3.95
N ILE A 134 -16.68 2.72 -4.32
CA ILE A 134 -15.57 2.70 -3.37
C ILE A 134 -14.86 4.03 -3.28
N THR A 135 -14.30 4.33 -2.10
CA THR A 135 -13.36 5.45 -1.96
C THR A 135 -11.98 5.08 -2.49
N ARG A 136 -11.08 6.06 -2.62
CA ARG A 136 -9.65 5.77 -2.73
C ARG A 136 -9.11 5.10 -1.45
N ARG A 137 -7.93 4.46 -1.55
CA ARG A 137 -7.18 3.92 -0.40
C ARG A 137 -6.80 5.05 0.57
N PHE A 138 -6.94 4.80 1.87
CA PHE A 138 -6.50 5.72 2.93
C PHE A 138 -5.77 4.92 4.01
N SER A 139 -4.58 5.36 4.42
CA SER A 139 -3.67 4.55 5.26
C SER A 139 -3.37 5.23 6.59
N CYS A 140 -3.11 4.44 7.64
CA CYS A 140 -2.62 4.99 8.91
C CYS A 140 -1.27 5.69 8.69
N GLY A 141 -1.03 6.77 9.41
CA GLY A 141 0.13 7.65 9.23
C GLY A 141 -0.08 8.71 8.14
N TYR A 142 -1.16 8.65 7.36
CA TYR A 142 -1.54 9.72 6.44
C TYR A 142 -2.42 10.77 7.13
N ALA A 143 -2.09 12.05 6.95
CA ALA A 143 -2.75 13.18 7.60
C ALA A 143 -2.81 12.99 9.14
N ASP A 144 -4.01 12.95 9.72
CA ASP A 144 -4.23 12.79 11.16
C ASP A 144 -4.76 11.40 11.55
N PHE A 145 -4.67 10.40 10.66
CA PHE A 145 -5.02 9.01 10.99
C PHE A 145 -3.86 8.35 11.75
N PRO A 146 -4.01 8.01 13.05
CA PRO A 146 -2.87 7.62 13.88
C PRO A 146 -2.17 6.36 13.38
N LEU A 147 -0.84 6.43 13.27
CA LEU A 147 -0.01 5.30 12.83
C LEU A 147 -0.16 4.08 13.75
N GLU A 148 -0.38 4.29 15.05
CA GLU A 148 -0.60 3.18 16.00
C GLU A 148 -1.81 2.31 15.65
N GLN A 149 -2.79 2.80 14.88
CA GLN A 149 -3.91 1.98 14.43
C GLN A 149 -3.52 0.89 13.43
N GLN A 150 -2.26 0.84 12.97
CA GLN A 150 -1.75 -0.34 12.27
C GLN A 150 -1.85 -1.63 13.09
N THR A 151 -1.84 -1.55 14.42
CA THR A 151 -2.08 -2.74 15.26
C THR A 151 -3.45 -3.37 15.01
N ASP A 152 -4.46 -2.55 14.69
CA ASP A 152 -5.80 -3.03 14.36
C ASP A 152 -5.81 -3.78 13.03
N PHE A 153 -5.11 -3.27 12.02
CA PHE A 153 -4.98 -3.95 10.73
C PHE A 153 -4.26 -5.30 10.87
N VAL A 154 -3.12 -5.32 11.58
CA VAL A 154 -2.35 -6.54 11.83
C VAL A 154 -3.21 -7.63 12.47
N ARG A 155 -4.01 -7.26 13.46
CA ARG A 155 -4.92 -8.16 14.18
C ARG A 155 -6.11 -8.60 13.32
N LEU A 156 -6.84 -7.65 12.72
CA LEU A 156 -8.07 -7.93 11.98
C LEU A 156 -7.84 -8.71 10.68
N LEU A 157 -6.65 -8.57 10.10
CA LEU A 157 -6.25 -9.25 8.86
C LEU A 157 -5.34 -10.46 9.10
N ASP A 158 -4.98 -10.77 10.35
CA ASP A 158 -4.08 -11.87 10.71
C ASP A 158 -2.77 -11.83 9.90
N MET A 159 -2.17 -10.62 9.81
CA MET A 159 -1.08 -10.33 8.89
C MET A 159 0.18 -11.15 9.17
N ASN A 160 0.47 -11.46 10.44
CA ASN A 160 1.60 -12.28 10.83
C ASN A 160 1.52 -13.68 10.18
N LYS A 161 0.35 -14.32 10.26
CA LYS A 161 0.15 -15.67 9.75
C LYS A 161 -0.03 -15.70 8.23
N ARG A 162 -0.77 -14.74 7.67
CA ARG A 162 -1.13 -14.73 6.24
C ARG A 162 -0.04 -14.14 5.36
N LEU A 163 0.60 -13.07 5.81
CA LEU A 163 1.58 -12.32 5.04
C LEU A 163 3.02 -12.49 5.54
N GLY A 164 3.20 -12.89 6.80
CA GLY A 164 4.51 -12.84 7.45
C GLY A 164 4.97 -11.40 7.75
N VAL A 165 4.02 -10.46 7.86
CA VAL A 165 4.29 -9.06 8.23
C VAL A 165 4.18 -8.91 9.74
N TYR A 166 5.15 -8.23 10.35
CA TYR A 166 5.19 -7.91 11.77
C TYR A 166 5.30 -6.39 11.99
N LEU A 167 4.83 -5.93 13.14
CA LEU A 167 4.87 -4.53 13.54
C LEU A 167 5.91 -4.31 14.65
N GLY A 168 6.78 -3.31 14.47
CA GLY A 168 7.71 -2.86 15.50
C GLY A 168 7.03 -2.05 16.60
N ALA A 169 7.78 -1.74 17.67
CA ALA A 169 7.32 -0.87 18.75
C ALA A 169 7.06 0.58 18.30
N ASP A 170 7.65 0.96 17.18
CA ASP A 170 7.48 2.23 16.46
C ASP A 170 6.32 2.21 15.44
N PHE A 171 5.58 1.10 15.39
CA PHE A 171 4.50 0.86 14.42
C PHE A 171 4.95 0.75 12.96
N LEU A 172 6.25 0.56 12.70
CA LEU A 172 6.76 0.26 11.36
C LEU A 172 6.61 -1.23 11.04
N MET A 173 6.38 -1.53 9.76
CA MET A 173 6.16 -2.90 9.31
C MET A 173 7.46 -3.53 8.79
N THR A 174 7.61 -4.83 9.06
CA THR A 174 8.63 -5.70 8.44
C THR A 174 7.90 -6.88 7.80
N PRO A 175 7.98 -7.10 6.48
CA PRO A 175 8.81 -6.37 5.49
C PRO A 175 8.44 -4.89 5.29
N GLN A 176 9.41 -4.08 4.87
CA GLN A 176 9.28 -2.62 4.74
C GLN A 176 8.40 -2.19 3.58
N LYS A 177 8.45 -2.91 2.44
CA LYS A 177 7.56 -2.67 1.30
C LYS A 177 6.20 -3.33 1.55
N THR A 178 5.51 -2.82 2.56
CA THR A 178 4.18 -3.25 2.99
C THR A 178 3.28 -2.03 3.11
N VAL A 179 2.05 -2.16 2.62
CA VAL A 179 1.01 -1.14 2.72
C VAL A 179 -0.21 -1.76 3.38
N THR A 180 -0.81 -1.00 4.30
CA THR A 180 -2.19 -1.24 4.72
C THR A 180 -3.04 -0.05 4.32
N ALA A 181 -4.32 -0.28 4.05
CA ALA A 181 -5.25 0.77 3.70
C ALA A 181 -6.68 0.39 4.06
N VAL A 182 -7.49 1.40 4.40
CA VAL A 182 -8.94 1.31 4.40
C VAL A 182 -9.49 1.83 3.06
N ILE A 183 -10.50 1.15 2.55
CA ILE A 183 -11.31 1.56 1.40
C ILE A 183 -12.77 1.54 1.86
N GLY A 184 -13.45 2.69 1.85
CA GLY A 184 -14.88 2.77 2.16
C GLY A 184 -15.75 2.30 1.00
N VAL A 185 -16.90 1.73 1.31
CA VAL A 185 -17.97 1.39 0.36
C VAL A 185 -19.16 2.29 0.68
N ARG A 186 -19.66 3.03 -0.31
CA ARG A 186 -20.82 3.91 -0.17
C ARG A 186 -22.13 3.12 -0.29
N ALA A 187 -23.12 3.47 0.52
CA ALA A 187 -24.45 2.85 0.48
C ALA A 187 -25.16 3.07 -0.88
N GLU A 188 -24.98 4.25 -1.47
CA GLU A 188 -25.51 4.62 -2.78
C GLU A 188 -24.36 5.00 -3.73
N ALA A 189 -24.55 4.78 -5.04
CA ALA A 189 -23.65 5.34 -6.03
C ALA A 189 -23.73 6.86 -5.96
N GLU A 190 -22.59 7.54 -5.88
CA GLU A 190 -22.55 8.99 -6.12
C GLU A 190 -23.05 9.20 -7.55
N ASN A 191 -24.31 9.63 -7.70
CA ASN A 191 -24.77 10.23 -8.93
C ASN A 191 -23.87 11.43 -9.16
N GLY A 192 -22.99 11.31 -10.16
CA GLY A 192 -22.00 12.34 -10.49
C GLY A 192 -22.67 13.72 -10.59
N LEU A 193 -22.07 14.68 -9.88
CA LEU A 193 -22.24 16.09 -10.18
C LEU A 193 -21.44 16.45 -11.43
#